data_AF-A0A3B8LBG3-F1
#
_entry.id   AF-A0A3B8LBG3-F1
#
_cell.length_a   1.000
_cell.length_b   1.000
_cell.length_c   1.000
_cell.angle_alpha   90.00
_cell.angle_beta   90.00
_cell.angle_gamma   90.00
#
_symmetry.space_group_name_H-M   'P 1'
#
loop_
_entity.id
_entity.type
_entity.pdbx_description
1 polymer ?
#
loop_
_entity_poly.entity_id
_entity_poly.type
_entity_poly.pdbx_seq_one_letter_code
_entity_poly.pdbx_strand_id
1 'polypeptide(L)'
;MQEQELQLLEQLLFDEQVSRNRQFERFEQIDNKRIQRLVRLLRFLHKELQRPEVEHWVEPEPDGRLCVHLHHETLGSLKTVFLTPAQWSLLQHPGWSQ
;
A
#
# COMPACT_ATOMS: atom_id res chain seq x y z
N MET A 1 0.62 9.72 9.95
CA MET A 1 0.30 8.33 10.33
C MET A 1 1.02 8.06 11.61
N GLN A 2 0.33 7.56 12.63
CA GLN A 2 0.94 7.24 13.92
C GLN A 2 1.70 5.91 13.83
N GLU A 3 2.68 5.71 14.70
CA GLU A 3 3.53 4.50 14.72
C GLU A 3 2.69 3.21 14.88
N GLN A 4 1.66 3.24 15.72
CA GLN A 4 0.75 2.11 15.94
C GLN A 4 -0.04 1.72 14.67
N GLU A 5 -0.45 2.71 13.87
CA GLU A 5 -1.14 2.45 12.60
C GLU A 5 -0.21 1.79 11.58
N LEU A 6 1.06 2.21 11.55
CA LEU A 6 2.08 1.66 10.66
C LEU A 6 2.42 0.21 11.04
N GLN A 7 2.58 -0.09 12.33
CA GLN A 7 2.80 -1.46 12.81
C GLN A 7 1.63 -2.38 12.47
N LEU A 8 0.39 -1.91 12.67
CA LEU A 8 -0.79 -2.69 12.29
C LEU A 8 -0.88 -2.89 10.77
N LEU A 9 -0.53 -1.87 9.98
CA LEU A 9 -0.47 -1.98 8.53
C LEU A 9 0.54 -3.04 8.08
N GLU A 10 1.73 -3.03 8.66
CA GLU A 10 2.80 -4.00 8.38
C GLU A 10 2.37 -5.44 8.75
N GLN A 11 1.82 -5.64 9.95
CA GLN A 11 1.27 -6.93 10.38
C GLN A 11 0.22 -7.43 9.40
N LEU A 12 -0.71 -6.59 8.97
CA LEU A 12 -1.75 -7.00 8.01
C LEU A 12 -1.21 -7.30 6.61
N LEU A 13 -0.06 -6.74 6.24
CA LEU A 13 0.58 -7.01 4.95
C LEU A 13 1.31 -8.35 4.97
N PHE A 14 2.04 -8.65 6.04
CA PHE A 14 3.05 -9.73 6.07
C PHE A 14 2.85 -10.81 7.13
N ASP A 15 2.02 -10.60 8.16
CA ASP A 15 1.75 -11.61 9.19
C ASP A 15 0.46 -12.39 8.88
N GLU A 16 0.61 -13.66 8.52
CA GLU A 16 -0.52 -14.56 8.22
C GLU A 16 -1.45 -14.81 9.43
N GLN A 17 -0.93 -14.64 10.65
CA GLN A 17 -1.72 -14.76 11.88
C GLN A 17 -2.70 -13.59 12.02
N VAL A 18 -2.34 -12.42 11.48
CA VAL A 18 -3.11 -11.18 11.57
C VAL A 18 -3.92 -10.98 10.29
N SER A 19 -5.17 -11.43 10.31
CA SER A 19 -6.10 -11.21 9.19
C SER A 19 -7.43 -10.63 9.66
N ARG A 20 -8.06 -9.81 8.80
CA ARG A 20 -9.42 -9.29 9.05
C ARG A 20 -10.40 -10.42 9.34
N ASN A 21 -10.29 -11.55 8.65
CA ASN A 21 -11.22 -12.66 8.82
C ASN A 21 -11.09 -13.32 10.21
N ARG A 22 -9.90 -13.29 10.82
CA ARG A 22 -9.66 -13.77 12.19
C ARG A 22 -9.94 -12.70 13.26
N GLN A 23 -9.91 -11.42 12.89
CA GLN A 23 -10.07 -10.28 13.81
C GLN A 23 -11.23 -9.37 13.41
N PHE A 24 -12.38 -9.94 13.02
CA PHE A 24 -13.48 -9.19 12.40
C PHE A 24 -13.91 -7.96 13.22
N GLU A 25 -14.16 -8.13 14.53
CA GLU A 25 -14.63 -7.07 15.44
C GLU A 25 -13.66 -5.88 15.51
N ARG A 26 -12.34 -6.16 15.45
CA ARG A 26 -11.30 -5.11 15.44
C ARG A 26 -11.47 -4.19 14.23
N PHE A 27 -11.91 -4.71 13.08
CA PHE A 27 -12.08 -3.95 11.84
C PHE A 27 -13.45 -3.30 11.67
N GLU A 28 -14.33 -3.35 12.66
CA GLU A 28 -15.57 -2.57 12.63
C GLU A 28 -15.32 -1.08 12.92
N GLN A 29 -14.26 -0.79 13.67
CA GLN A 29 -13.79 0.57 13.97
C GLN A 29 -13.31 1.29 12.71
N ILE A 30 -13.64 2.59 12.59
CA ILE A 30 -13.37 3.41 11.40
C ILE A 30 -11.87 3.47 11.07
N ASP A 31 -11.02 3.63 12.07
CA ASP A 31 -9.56 3.73 11.88
C ASP A 31 -8.98 2.44 11.30
N ASN A 32 -9.43 1.29 11.79
CA ASN A 32 -9.00 -0.01 11.29
C ASN A 32 -9.55 -0.28 9.88
N LYS A 33 -10.73 0.24 9.51
CA LYS A 33 -11.22 0.22 8.12
C LYS A 33 -10.33 1.03 7.19
N ARG A 34 -9.83 2.19 7.63
CA ARG A 34 -8.89 3.01 6.85
C ARG A 34 -7.58 2.25 6.60
N ILE A 35 -7.02 1.63 7.64
CA ILE A 35 -5.82 0.80 7.52
C ILE A 35 -6.08 -0.36 6.56
N GLN A 36 -7.24 -1.03 6.65
CA GLN A 36 -7.56 -2.11 5.73
C GLN A 36 -7.65 -1.66 4.26
N ARG A 37 -8.21 -0.47 3.99
CA ARG A 37 -8.21 0.10 2.63
C ARG A 37 -6.79 0.32 2.13
N LEU A 38 -5.91 0.80 3.00
CA LEU A 38 -4.51 1.00 2.67
C LEU A 38 -3.78 -0.34 2.43
N VAL A 39 -4.03 -1.39 3.21
CA VAL A 39 -3.52 -2.75 2.94
C VAL A 39 -3.88 -3.19 1.52
N ARG A 40 -5.15 -3.03 1.13
CA ARG A 40 -5.61 -3.41 -0.22
C ARG A 40 -4.93 -2.58 -1.30
N LEU A 41 -4.78 -1.29 -1.07
CA LEU A 41 -4.08 -0.37 -1.98
C LEU A 41 -2.62 -0.78 -2.16
N LEU A 42 -1.89 -1.04 -1.07
CA LEU A 42 -0.48 -1.42 -1.14
C LEU A 42 -0.30 -2.80 -1.79
N ARG A 43 -1.18 -3.77 -1.53
CA ARG A 43 -1.18 -5.07 -2.24
C ARG A 43 -1.44 -4.91 -3.73
N PHE A 44 -2.36 -4.02 -4.11
CA PHE A 44 -2.61 -3.69 -5.51
C PHE A 44 -1.36 -3.05 -6.14
N LEU A 45 -0.82 -1.99 -5.53
CA LEU A 45 0.36 -1.28 -6.03
C LEU A 45 1.56 -2.22 -6.17
N HIS A 46 1.85 -3.04 -5.16
CA HIS A 46 2.94 -4.01 -5.23
C HIS A 46 2.79 -4.93 -6.45
N LYS A 47 1.56 -5.44 -6.72
CA LYS A 47 1.32 -6.25 -7.91
C LYS A 47 1.53 -5.48 -9.21
N GLU A 48 1.00 -4.25 -9.29
CA GLU A 48 1.14 -3.42 -10.49
C GLU A 48 2.61 -3.07 -10.80
N LEU A 49 3.41 -2.74 -9.77
CA LEU A 49 4.83 -2.41 -9.94
C LEU A 49 5.68 -3.58 -10.44
N GLN A 50 5.20 -4.81 -10.29
CA GLN A 50 5.88 -6.03 -10.77
C GLN A 50 5.45 -6.44 -12.18
N ARG A 51 4.47 -5.76 -12.77
CA ARG A 51 3.99 -6.08 -14.12
C ARG A 51 4.94 -5.50 -15.17
N PRO A 52 5.39 -6.30 -16.14
CA PRO A 52 6.30 -5.82 -17.18
C PRO A 52 5.68 -4.76 -18.10
N GLU A 53 4.35 -4.75 -18.25
CA GLU A 53 3.62 -3.80 -19.08
C GLU A 53 3.27 -2.47 -18.38
N VAL A 54 3.69 -2.30 -17.12
CA VAL A 54 3.41 -1.11 -16.32
C VAL A 54 4.68 -0.31 -16.12
N GLU A 55 4.75 0.85 -16.77
CA GLU A 55 5.77 1.85 -16.46
C GLU A 55 5.39 2.59 -15.18
N HIS A 56 6.39 2.91 -14.36
CA HIS A 56 6.16 3.67 -13.13
C HIS A 56 7.26 4.67 -12.83
N TRP A 57 6.89 5.78 -12.20
CA TRP A 57 7.83 6.77 -11.68
C TRP A 57 7.26 7.42 -10.41
N VAL A 58 8.14 8.06 -9.63
CA VAL A 58 7.80 8.64 -8.33
C VAL A 58 8.28 10.08 -8.27
N GLU A 59 7.41 10.98 -7.84
CA GLU A 59 7.71 12.40 -7.65
C GLU A 59 7.48 12.81 -6.18
N PRO A 60 8.35 13.64 -5.59
CA PRO A 60 8.10 14.19 -4.27
C PRO A 60 7.08 15.33 -4.33
N GLU A 61 6.15 15.35 -3.38
CA GLU A 61 5.17 16.43 -3.20
C GLU A 61 5.66 17.46 -2.16
N PRO A 62 5.21 18.74 -2.25
CA PRO A 62 5.61 19.79 -1.31
C PRO A 62 5.26 19.51 0.15
N ASP A 63 4.26 18.66 0.40
CA ASP A 63 3.83 18.25 1.74
C ASP A 63 4.58 17.02 2.29
N GLY A 64 5.63 16.57 1.58
CA GLY A 64 6.47 15.44 1.97
C GLY A 64 5.89 14.07 1.61
N ARG A 65 4.76 14.02 0.89
CA ARG A 65 4.26 12.77 0.28
C ARG A 65 5.04 12.43 -0.99
N LEU A 66 4.83 11.20 -1.45
CA LEU A 66 5.33 10.68 -2.70
C LEU A 66 4.13 10.44 -3.63
N CYS A 67 4.20 11.00 -4.82
CA CYS A 67 3.26 10.79 -5.90
C CYS A 67 3.77 9.66 -6.78
N VAL A 68 3.12 8.50 -6.73
CA VAL A 68 3.47 7.32 -7.52
C VAL A 68 2.56 7.28 -8.74
N HIS A 69 3.17 7.30 -9.91
CA HIS A 69 2.47 7.19 -11.19
C HIS A 69 2.63 5.79 -11.75
N LEU A 70 1.52 5.21 -12.22
CA LEU A 70 1.45 3.92 -12.89
C LEU A 70 0.84 4.13 -14.27
N HIS A 71 1.63 3.93 -15.31
CA HIS A 71 1.21 4.04 -16.69
C HIS A 71 1.09 2.66 -17.33
N HIS A 72 -0.14 2.33 -17.71
CA HIS A 72 -0.44 1.12 -18.48
C HIS A 72 -0.52 1.50 -19.95
N GLU A 73 0.58 1.31 -20.67
CA GLU A 73 0.68 1.71 -22.08
C GLU A 73 -0.38 0.98 -22.93
N THR A 74 -0.57 -0.32 -22.71
CA THR A 74 -1.52 -1.16 -23.45
C THR A 74 -2.98 -0.74 -23.28
N LEU A 75 -3.33 -0.15 -22.12
CA LEU A 75 -4.67 0.33 -21.81
C LEU A 75 -4.82 1.85 -22.01
N GLY A 76 -3.73 2.55 -22.30
CA GLY A 76 -3.70 4.01 -22.38
C GLY A 76 -4.13 4.70 -21.10
N SER A 77 -3.84 4.10 -19.93
CA SER A 77 -4.33 4.60 -18.64
C SER A 77 -3.20 5.01 -17.71
N LEU A 78 -3.35 6.18 -17.09
CA LEU A 78 -2.46 6.70 -16.06
C LEU A 78 -3.20 6.71 -14.72
N LYS A 79 -2.61 6.07 -13.71
CA LYS A 79 -3.12 6.09 -12.34
C LYS A 79 -2.08 6.72 -11.43
N THR A 80 -2.53 7.64 -10.59
CA THR A 80 -1.69 8.33 -9.62
C THR A 80 -2.11 7.96 -8.21
N VAL A 81 -1.16 7.65 -7.34
CA VAL A 81 -1.39 7.32 -5.93
C VAL A 81 -0.42 8.08 -5.04
N PHE A 82 -0.96 8.73 -4.00
CA PHE A 82 -0.17 9.46 -3.02
C PHE A 82 0.12 8.59 -1.80
N LEU A 83 1.39 8.46 -1.46
CA LEU A 83 1.87 7.69 -0.32
C LEU A 83 2.71 8.55 0.61
N THR A 84 2.75 8.21 1.89
CA THR A 84 3.80 8.74 2.77
C THR A 84 5.11 7.98 2.53
N PRO A 85 6.27 8.53 2.92
CA PRO A 85 7.54 7.81 2.83
C PRO A 85 7.53 6.45 3.53
N ALA A 86 6.85 6.35 4.69
CA ALA A 86 6.69 5.09 5.40
C ALA A 86 5.87 4.05 4.61
N GLN A 87 4.80 4.49 3.94
CA GLN A 87 3.99 3.60 3.09
C GLN A 87 4.75 3.13 1.84
N TRP A 88 5.54 4.01 1.25
CA TRP A 88 6.42 3.66 0.13
C TRP A 88 7.49 2.65 0.56
N SER A 89 8.11 2.85 1.72
CA SER A 89 9.07 1.90 2.29
C SER A 89 8.47 0.50 2.47
N LEU A 90 7.17 0.40 2.79
CA LEU A 90 6.49 -0.90 2.88
C LEU A 90 6.37 -1.61 1.54
N LEU A 91 6.32 -0.92 0.40
CA LEU A 91 6.30 -1.56 -0.93
C LEU A 91 7.65 -2.19 -1.30
N GLN A 92 8.74 -1.75 -0.66
CA GLN A 92 10.09 -2.29 -0.84
C GLN A 92 10.47 -3.30 0.25
N HIS A 93 9.53 -3.62 1.15
CA HIS A 93 9.79 -4.48 2.29
C HIS A 93 10.04 -5.94 1.85
N PRO A 94 11.03 -6.65 2.42
CA PRO A 94 11.37 -8.03 2.02
C PRO A 94 10.25 -9.05 2.26
N GLY A 95 9.28 -8.73 3.11
CA GLY A 95 8.12 -9.58 3.39
C GLY A 95 7.24 -9.88 2.16
N TRP A 96 7.41 -9.16 1.04
CA TRP A 96 6.70 -9.47 -0.21
C TRP A 96 7.28 -10.66 -0.99
N SER A 97 8.52 -11.05 -0.70
CA SER A 97 9.23 -12.14 -1.39
C SER A 97 9.18 -13.48 -0.65
N GLN A 98 8.43 -13.55 0.46
CA GLN A 98 8.27 -14.75 1.29
C GLN A 98 7.15 -15.67 0.79
#